data_AF-A0A9Q1BRW4-F1
#
_entry.id   AF-A0A9Q1BRW4-F1
#
_cell.length_a   1.000
_cell.length_b   1.000
_cell.length_c   1.000
_cell.angle_alpha   90.00
_cell.angle_beta   90.00
_cell.angle_gamma   90.00
#
_symmetry.space_group_name_H-M   'P 1'
#
loop_
_entity.id
_entity.type
_entity.pdbx_description
1 polymer ?
#
loop_
_entity_poly.entity_id
_entity_poly.type
_entity_poly.pdbx_seq_one_letter_code
_entity_poly.pdbx_strand_id
1 'polypeptide(L)'
;MWCLIRHLPVMLGDLVPEEDKHWDLLLVLLDCMDLIFSPVINNGDTKYLEQLIRDHHSLFLELFGGRHLKPKHHFMTHYPSAIRLYGPLIHLWVMRFEAFHNFLRRLSHIVCNFQNIAKTLAYRKQMLLCYNIMCKSTYVERSVEIGPGESVILASLTNSAEISQHFEMALYDEVFIARWCKVYGIEYRKHLMVVVDKNC
;
A
#
# COMPACT_ATOMS: atom_id res chain seq x y z
N MET A 1 8.42 -12.04 -1.60
CA MET A 1 9.80 -12.34 -1.13
C MET A 1 9.99 -11.99 0.35
N TRP A 2 9.56 -10.80 0.80
CA TRP A 2 9.66 -10.40 2.23
C TRP A 2 9.13 -11.44 3.23
N CYS A 3 7.95 -12.03 2.97
CA CYS A 3 7.36 -13.01 3.88
C CYS A 3 8.26 -14.23 4.10
N LEU A 4 8.92 -14.74 3.06
CA LEU A 4 9.82 -15.89 3.21
C LEU A 4 11.01 -15.55 4.11
N ILE A 5 11.70 -14.44 3.81
CA ILE A 5 12.91 -14.03 4.53
C ILE A 5 12.59 -13.73 6.00
N ARG A 6 11.47 -13.05 6.29
CA ARG A 6 11.06 -12.74 7.67
C ARG A 6 10.79 -13.98 8.52
N HIS A 7 10.25 -15.03 7.94
CA HIS A 7 9.92 -16.26 8.67
C HIS A 7 11.05 -17.29 8.61
N LEU A 8 12.09 -17.05 7.78
CA LEU A 8 13.20 -17.98 7.61
C LEU A 8 13.88 -18.33 8.95
N PRO A 9 14.12 -17.37 9.87
CA PRO A 9 14.71 -17.71 11.16
C PRO A 9 13.85 -18.64 12.02
N VAL A 10 12.53 -18.53 11.90
CA VAL A 10 11.60 -19.41 12.61
C VAL A 10 11.54 -20.79 11.98
N MET A 11 11.66 -20.87 10.65
CA MET A 11 11.53 -22.13 9.91
C MET A 11 12.80 -23.00 9.96
N LEU A 12 13.97 -22.38 10.01
CA LEU A 12 15.26 -23.07 9.84
C LEU A 12 16.29 -22.73 10.92
N GLY A 13 15.99 -21.83 11.86
CA GLY A 13 16.97 -21.34 12.82
C GLY A 13 17.54 -22.42 13.75
N ASP A 14 16.78 -23.49 13.99
CA ASP A 14 17.21 -24.67 14.75
C ASP A 14 18.22 -25.55 13.99
N LEU A 15 18.27 -25.42 12.66
CA LEU A 15 19.18 -26.16 11.79
C LEU A 15 20.48 -25.41 11.50
N VAL A 16 20.58 -24.14 11.92
CA VAL A 16 21.76 -23.31 11.70
C VAL A 16 22.75 -23.52 12.84
N PRO A 17 24.05 -23.75 12.55
CA PRO A 17 25.07 -23.84 13.59
C PRO A 17 25.13 -22.58 14.47
N GLU A 18 25.47 -22.76 15.74
CA GLU A 18 25.78 -21.64 16.63
C GLU A 18 26.97 -20.83 16.07
N GLU A 19 26.94 -19.52 16.28
CA GLU A 19 27.98 -18.56 15.84
C GLU A 19 28.21 -18.47 14.32
N ASP A 20 27.22 -18.87 13.50
CA ASP A 20 27.27 -18.64 12.06
C ASP A 20 27.13 -17.14 11.71
N LYS A 21 28.25 -16.51 11.37
CA LYS A 21 28.28 -15.08 11.01
C LYS A 21 27.44 -14.72 9.78
N HIS A 22 27.23 -15.64 8.83
CA HIS A 22 26.36 -15.37 7.68
C HIS A 22 24.89 -15.33 8.11
N TRP A 23 24.55 -16.13 9.11
CA TRP A 23 23.25 -16.06 9.75
C TRP A 23 23.07 -14.77 10.55
N ASP A 24 24.07 -14.37 11.33
CA ASP A 24 24.05 -13.09 12.04
C ASP A 24 23.84 -11.91 11.08
N LEU A 25 24.50 -11.94 9.92
CA LEU A 25 24.30 -10.92 8.88
C LEU A 25 22.83 -10.86 8.42
N LEU A 26 22.17 -12.01 8.24
CA LEU A 26 20.76 -12.06 7.88
C LEU A 26 19.88 -11.52 9.01
N LEU A 27 20.17 -11.85 10.27
CA LEU A 27 19.42 -11.39 11.44
C LEU A 27 19.52 -9.86 11.59
N VAL A 28 20.72 -9.29 11.50
CA VAL A 28 20.91 -7.83 11.56
C VAL A 28 20.20 -7.13 10.39
N LEU A 29 20.15 -7.75 9.20
CA LEU A 29 19.36 -7.23 8.09
C LEU A 29 17.86 -7.23 8.42
N LEU A 30 17.35 -8.28 9.05
CA LEU A 30 15.95 -8.36 9.48
C LEU A 30 15.62 -7.29 10.53
N ASP A 31 16.51 -7.05 11.49
CA ASP A 31 16.36 -5.99 12.50
C ASP A 31 16.30 -4.60 11.84
N CYS A 32 17.17 -4.35 10.84
CA CYS A 32 17.09 -3.12 10.04
C CYS A 32 15.71 -2.99 9.38
N MET A 33 15.23 -4.06 8.74
CA MET A 33 13.98 -4.06 7.99
C MET A 33 12.75 -3.89 8.88
N ASP A 34 12.77 -4.42 10.11
CA ASP A 34 11.70 -4.26 11.07
C ASP A 34 11.51 -2.78 11.47
N LEU A 35 12.60 -2.02 11.62
CA LEU A 35 12.54 -0.58 11.83
C LEU A 35 12.10 0.17 10.56
N ILE A 36 12.69 -0.17 9.41
CA ILE A 36 12.42 0.50 8.12
C ILE A 36 10.95 0.35 7.70
N PHE A 37 10.36 -0.82 7.94
CA PHE A 37 8.96 -1.10 7.63
C PHE A 37 8.00 -0.78 8.78
N SER A 38 8.47 -0.24 9.90
CA SER A 38 7.58 0.13 10.98
C SER A 38 6.63 1.26 10.56
N PRO A 39 5.32 1.15 10.80
CA PRO A 39 4.36 2.23 10.53
C PRO A 39 4.47 3.39 11.51
N VAL A 40 5.10 3.17 12.66
CA VAL A 40 5.30 4.15 13.73
C VAL A 40 6.73 4.01 14.22
N ILE A 41 7.48 5.11 14.19
CA ILE A 41 8.90 5.11 14.54
C ILE A 41 9.25 6.38 15.31
N ASN A 42 10.05 6.24 16.36
CA ASN A 42 10.50 7.36 17.17
C ASN A 42 11.95 7.76 16.81
N ASN A 43 12.41 8.90 17.34
CA ASN A 43 13.76 9.40 17.04
C ASN A 43 14.89 8.48 17.57
N GLY A 44 14.67 7.80 18.70
CA GLY A 44 15.61 6.82 19.25
C GLY A 44 15.80 5.63 18.30
N ASP A 45 14.70 5.11 17.75
CA ASP A 45 14.70 4.04 16.77
C ASP A 45 15.52 4.41 15.54
N THR A 46 15.46 5.67 15.09
CA THR A 46 16.29 6.13 13.94
C THR A 46 17.78 6.09 14.24
N LYS A 47 18.20 6.38 15.48
CA LYS A 47 19.61 6.28 15.90
C LYS A 47 20.05 4.82 16.00
N TYR A 48 19.17 3.97 16.52
CA TYR A 48 19.43 2.54 16.58
C TYR A 48 19.56 1.92 15.18
N LEU A 49 18.70 2.33 14.24
CA LEU A 49 18.80 1.95 12.84
C LEU A 49 20.13 2.37 12.21
N GLU A 50 20.65 3.57 12.51
CA GLU A 50 21.99 3.99 12.03
C GLU A 50 23.07 3.02 12.48
N GLN A 51 23.00 2.55 13.73
CA GLN A 51 23.96 1.59 14.27
C GLN A 51 23.82 0.22 13.60
N LEU A 52 22.61 -0.32 13.52
CA LEU A 52 22.34 -1.61 12.85
C LEU A 52 22.84 -1.63 11.39
N ILE A 53 22.62 -0.54 10.65
CA ILE A 53 23.10 -0.43 9.26
C ILE A 53 24.64 -0.45 9.19
N ARG A 54 25.33 0.21 10.13
CA ARG A 54 26.80 0.19 10.20
C ARG A 54 27.32 -1.21 10.51
N ASP A 55 26.70 -1.88 11.48
CA ASP A 55 27.08 -3.23 11.89
C ASP A 55 26.86 -4.22 10.75
N HIS A 56 25.69 -4.16 10.11
CA HIS A 56 25.38 -4.97 8.93
C HIS A 56 26.39 -4.77 7.79
N HIS A 57 26.69 -3.53 7.41
CA HIS A 57 27.64 -3.26 6.33
C HIS A 57 29.07 -3.69 6.67
N SER A 58 29.50 -3.50 7.92
CA SER A 58 30.82 -3.93 8.38
C SER A 58 30.95 -5.44 8.30
N LEU A 59 29.97 -6.17 8.82
CA LEU A 59 29.91 -7.63 8.76
C LEU A 59 29.83 -8.15 7.32
N PHE A 60 29.05 -7.48 6.45
CA PHE A 60 28.98 -7.83 5.03
C PHE A 60 30.36 -7.73 4.36
N LEU A 61 31.11 -6.67 4.63
CA LEU A 61 32.44 -6.46 4.05
C LEU A 61 33.48 -7.45 4.61
N GLU A 62 33.36 -7.82 5.88
CA GLU A 62 34.18 -8.86 6.50
C GLU A 62 33.94 -10.22 5.84
N LEU A 63 32.69 -10.65 5.72
CA LEU A 63 32.32 -11.98 5.22
C LEU A 63 32.50 -12.14 3.71
N PHE A 64 32.32 -11.07 2.94
CA PHE A 64 32.41 -11.08 1.49
C PHE A 64 33.59 -10.27 0.97
N GLY A 65 34.72 -10.34 1.69
CA GLY A 65 35.96 -9.64 1.35
C GLY A 65 36.28 -9.65 -0.15
N GLY A 66 36.54 -8.45 -0.70
CA GLY A 66 36.75 -8.25 -2.14
C GLY A 66 35.49 -7.88 -2.94
N ARG A 67 34.30 -7.87 -2.33
CA ARG A 67 33.07 -7.33 -2.93
C ARG A 67 32.76 -5.93 -2.40
N HIS A 68 32.36 -5.06 -3.30
CA HIS A 68 31.89 -3.72 -2.93
C HIS A 68 30.43 -3.72 -2.50
N LEU A 69 30.11 -2.82 -1.57
CA LEU A 69 28.74 -2.48 -1.23
C LEU A 69 27.97 -2.09 -2.50
N LYS A 70 26.83 -2.76 -2.72
CA LYS A 70 25.91 -2.42 -3.81
C LYS A 70 25.18 -1.10 -3.53
N PRO A 71 24.66 -0.41 -4.56
CA PRO A 71 23.91 0.84 -4.39
C PRO A 71 22.80 0.77 -3.33
N LYS A 72 22.12 -0.37 -3.18
CA LYS A 72 21.10 -0.58 -2.14
C LYS A 72 21.63 -0.38 -0.71
N HIS A 73 22.84 -0.85 -0.43
CA HIS A 73 23.51 -0.64 0.85
C HIS A 73 23.77 0.84 1.10
N HIS A 74 24.28 1.55 0.09
CA HIS A 74 24.48 2.99 0.18
C HIS A 74 23.16 3.74 0.41
N PHE A 75 22.08 3.39 -0.30
CA PHE A 75 20.79 4.03 -0.07
C PHE A 75 20.25 3.80 1.34
N MET A 76 20.49 2.61 1.91
CA MET A 76 20.05 2.27 3.27
C MET A 76 20.65 3.22 4.31
N THR A 77 21.88 3.73 4.13
CA THR A 77 22.50 4.68 5.07
C THR A 77 21.75 6.01 5.18
N HIS A 78 20.93 6.36 4.17
CA HIS A 78 20.11 7.57 4.17
C HIS A 78 18.72 7.36 4.78
N TYR A 79 18.35 6.12 5.13
CA TYR A 79 17.01 5.84 5.63
C TYR A 79 16.75 6.51 6.99
N PRO A 80 17.68 6.51 7.96
CA PRO A 80 17.46 7.21 9.23
C PRO A 80 17.18 8.71 9.08
N SER A 81 17.93 9.40 8.21
CA SER A 81 17.71 10.83 7.93
C SER A 81 16.40 11.06 7.17
N ALA A 82 16.08 10.20 6.21
CA ALA A 82 14.81 10.24 5.49
C ALA A 82 13.61 10.03 6.43
N ILE A 83 13.70 9.10 7.38
CA ILE A 83 12.67 8.85 8.39
C ILE A 83 12.44 10.09 9.27
N ARG A 84 13.52 10.75 9.70
CA ARG A 84 13.40 11.98 10.51
C ARG A 84 12.77 13.14 9.75
N LEU A 85 12.96 13.20 8.43
CA LEU A 85 12.46 14.30 7.60
C LEU A 85 11.01 14.07 7.12
N TYR A 86 10.68 12.85 6.72
CA TYR A 86 9.41 12.54 6.06
C TYR A 86 8.48 11.64 6.89
N GLY A 87 8.96 11.14 8.04
CA GLY A 87 8.26 10.15 8.84
C GLY A 87 8.50 8.71 8.35
N PRO A 88 7.69 7.74 8.83
CA PRO A 88 7.87 6.33 8.50
C PRO A 88 7.83 6.03 7.00
N LEU A 89 8.88 5.38 6.48
CA LEU A 89 9.06 5.16 5.03
C LEU A 89 8.00 4.26 4.40
N ILE A 90 7.36 3.38 5.18
CA ILE A 90 6.27 2.53 4.69
C ILE A 90 5.08 3.34 4.17
N HIS A 91 4.91 4.60 4.57
CA HIS A 91 3.84 5.45 4.02
C HIS A 91 4.21 6.06 2.67
N LEU A 92 5.48 6.02 2.29
CA LEU A 92 6.02 6.58 1.04
C LEU A 92 6.26 5.53 -0.05
N TRP A 93 6.14 4.24 0.28
CA TRP A 93 6.42 3.17 -0.66
C TRP A 93 5.40 3.08 -1.81
N VAL A 94 5.85 2.56 -2.95
CA VAL A 94 5.04 2.50 -4.17
C VAL A 94 4.47 1.12 -4.48
N MET A 95 4.63 0.15 -3.57
CA MET A 95 4.22 -1.24 -3.77
C MET A 95 2.75 -1.41 -4.19
N ARG A 96 1.85 -0.56 -3.66
CA ARG A 96 0.43 -0.57 -4.05
C ARG A 96 0.20 -0.15 -5.49
N PHE A 97 0.93 0.87 -5.96
CA PHE A 97 0.87 1.32 -7.35
C PHE A 97 1.43 0.26 -8.30
N GLU A 98 2.54 -0.38 -7.92
CA GLU A 98 3.12 -1.49 -8.69
C GLU A 98 2.16 -2.69 -8.79
N ALA A 99 1.52 -3.07 -7.69
CA ALA A 99 0.53 -4.15 -7.68
C ALA A 99 -0.66 -3.84 -8.60
N PHE A 100 -1.18 -2.61 -8.55
CA PHE A 100 -2.24 -2.16 -9.44
C PHE A 100 -1.79 -2.18 -10.91
N HIS A 101 -0.57 -1.70 -11.20
CA HIS A 101 -0.03 -1.69 -12.55
C HIS A 101 0.18 -3.12 -13.08
N ASN A 102 0.64 -4.06 -12.26
CA ASN A 102 0.82 -5.46 -12.64
C ASN A 102 -0.49 -6.10 -13.11
N PHE A 103 -1.60 -5.82 -12.42
CA PHE A 103 -2.93 -6.25 -12.86
C PHE A 103 -3.26 -5.74 -14.28
N LEU A 104 -3.05 -4.46 -14.53
CA LEU A 104 -3.32 -3.85 -15.84
C LEU A 104 -2.39 -4.39 -16.93
N ARG A 105 -1.11 -4.56 -16.63
CA ARG A 105 -0.14 -5.17 -17.54
C ARG A 105 -0.53 -6.60 -17.90
N ARG A 106 -0.94 -7.43 -16.94
CA ARG A 106 -1.39 -8.79 -17.24
C ARG A 106 -2.61 -8.78 -18.14
N LEU A 107 -3.55 -7.86 -17.89
CA LEU A 107 -4.76 -7.73 -18.70
C LEU A 107 -4.45 -7.31 -20.14
N SER A 108 -3.46 -6.44 -20.39
CA SER A 108 -3.11 -6.06 -21.75
C SER A 108 -2.57 -7.23 -22.57
N HIS A 109 -1.76 -8.10 -21.95
CA HIS A 109 -1.28 -9.34 -22.58
C HIS A 109 -2.40 -10.34 -22.88
N ILE A 110 -3.52 -10.31 -22.15
CA ILE A 110 -4.68 -11.18 -22.40
C ILE A 110 -5.57 -10.62 -23.51
N VAL A 111 -5.82 -9.30 -23.50
CA VAL A 111 -6.75 -8.67 -24.46
C VAL A 111 -6.12 -8.51 -25.84
N CYS A 112 -4.79 -8.34 -25.92
CA CYS A 112 -4.05 -8.19 -27.17
C CYS A 112 -4.56 -7.07 -28.11
N ASN A 113 -5.27 -6.07 -27.58
CA ASN A 113 -5.71 -4.89 -28.31
C ASN A 113 -4.80 -3.70 -28.00
N PHE A 114 -3.97 -3.31 -28.96
CA PHE A 114 -2.95 -2.27 -28.80
C PHE A 114 -3.33 -0.93 -29.43
N GLN A 115 -4.45 -0.82 -30.15
CA GLN A 115 -4.84 0.42 -30.84
C GLN A 115 -5.18 1.54 -29.85
N ASN A 116 -5.80 1.20 -28.72
CA ASN A 116 -5.98 2.11 -27.59
C ASN A 116 -5.99 1.32 -26.27
N ILE A 117 -4.79 0.97 -25.83
CA ILE A 117 -4.58 0.15 -24.62
C ILE A 117 -5.14 0.83 -23.37
N ALA A 118 -4.98 2.15 -23.23
CA ALA A 118 -5.48 2.90 -22.08
C ALA A 118 -7.01 2.84 -21.98
N LYS A 119 -7.72 3.07 -23.09
CA LYS A 119 -9.19 2.94 -23.15
C LYS A 119 -9.63 1.53 -22.80
N THR A 120 -8.97 0.52 -23.36
CA THR A 120 -9.29 -0.89 -23.15
C THR A 120 -9.12 -1.29 -21.67
N LEU A 121 -8.00 -0.91 -21.07
CA LEU A 121 -7.69 -1.18 -19.66
C LEU A 121 -8.66 -0.46 -18.72
N ALA A 122 -8.97 0.81 -18.99
CA ALA A 122 -9.94 1.58 -18.23
C ALA A 122 -11.33 0.94 -18.26
N TYR A 123 -11.82 0.57 -19.46
CA TYR A 123 -13.12 -0.08 -19.63
C TYR A 123 -13.20 -1.41 -18.87
N ARG A 124 -12.19 -2.28 -19.02
CA ARG A 124 -12.14 -3.56 -18.31
C ARG A 124 -12.07 -3.39 -16.80
N LYS A 125 -11.37 -2.36 -16.31
CA LYS A 125 -11.31 -2.06 -14.88
C LYS A 125 -12.66 -1.56 -14.35
N GLN A 126 -13.36 -0.73 -15.11
CA GLN A 126 -14.73 -0.31 -14.79
C GLN A 126 -15.69 -1.49 -14.74
N MET A 127 -15.61 -2.42 -15.70
CA MET A 127 -16.41 -3.65 -15.67
C MET A 127 -16.16 -4.51 -14.42
N LEU A 128 -14.90 -4.63 -13.99
CA LEU A 128 -14.56 -5.32 -12.73
C LEU A 128 -15.14 -4.61 -11.51
N LEU A 129 -15.12 -3.28 -11.49
CA LEU A 129 -15.76 -2.49 -10.44
C LEU A 129 -17.27 -2.76 -10.40
N CYS A 130 -17.96 -2.71 -11.54
CA CYS A 130 -19.40 -3.02 -11.62
C CYS A 130 -19.71 -4.44 -11.13
N TYR A 131 -18.90 -5.43 -11.53
CA TYR A 131 -19.06 -6.81 -11.06
C TYR A 131 -18.93 -6.92 -9.54
N ASN A 132 -17.87 -6.34 -8.97
CA ASN A 132 -17.69 -6.33 -7.52
C ASN A 132 -18.87 -5.64 -6.82
N ILE A 133 -19.41 -4.58 -7.45
CA ILE A 133 -20.56 -3.86 -6.91
C ILE A 133 -21.79 -4.77 -6.83
N MET A 134 -22.11 -5.44 -7.94
CA MET A 134 -23.27 -6.32 -8.03
C MET A 134 -23.16 -7.53 -7.11
N CYS A 135 -21.97 -8.10 -6.96
CA CYS A 135 -21.75 -9.31 -6.17
C CYS A 135 -21.68 -9.08 -4.65
N LYS A 136 -21.81 -7.83 -4.16
CA LYS A 136 -21.65 -7.47 -2.74
C LYS A 136 -20.34 -8.00 -2.13
N SER A 137 -19.32 -8.22 -2.96
CA SER A 137 -18.00 -8.67 -2.53
C SER A 137 -17.37 -7.50 -1.77
N THR A 138 -17.31 -7.65 -0.45
CA THR A 138 -16.71 -6.76 0.56
C THR A 138 -16.03 -5.53 -0.02
N TYR A 139 -16.71 -4.40 0.12
CA TYR A 139 -16.13 -3.10 -0.11
C TYR A 139 -15.16 -2.77 1.03
N VAL A 140 -14.26 -1.85 0.72
CA VAL A 140 -13.09 -1.43 1.48
C VAL A 140 -13.32 -1.37 3.00
N GLU A 141 -12.88 -2.39 3.76
CA GLU A 141 -12.71 -2.30 5.23
C GLU A 141 -11.53 -1.37 5.60
N ARG A 142 -11.52 -0.10 5.16
CA ARG A 142 -10.51 0.91 5.54
C ARG A 142 -11.05 2.34 5.50
N SER A 143 -10.42 3.20 6.30
CA SER A 143 -10.68 4.62 6.45
C SER A 143 -10.85 5.36 5.11
N VAL A 144 -12.02 5.97 4.93
CA VAL A 144 -12.29 6.96 3.88
C VAL A 144 -11.89 8.32 4.40
N GLU A 145 -11.10 9.05 3.62
CA GLU A 145 -10.95 10.48 3.87
C GLU A 145 -12.05 11.21 3.09
N ILE A 146 -12.96 11.84 3.82
CA ILE A 146 -14.05 12.63 3.25
C ILE A 146 -13.61 14.09 3.26
N GLY A 147 -13.64 14.73 2.08
CA GLY A 147 -13.34 16.15 1.94
C GLY A 147 -14.48 17.05 2.45
N PRO A 148 -14.30 18.38 2.38
CA PRO A 148 -15.37 19.32 2.75
C PRO A 148 -16.60 19.13 1.86
N GLY A 149 -17.76 19.36 2.45
CA GLY A 149 -19.04 19.11 1.83
C GLY A 149 -20.19 19.73 2.61
N GLU A 150 -21.40 19.45 2.16
CA GLU A 150 -22.64 19.91 2.77
C GLU A 150 -23.59 18.74 2.95
N SER A 151 -24.33 18.75 4.05
CA SER A 151 -25.42 17.80 4.26
C SER A 151 -26.69 18.36 3.66
N VAL A 152 -27.37 17.53 2.87
CA VAL A 152 -28.52 17.93 2.07
C VAL A 152 -29.56 16.82 2.13
N ILE A 153 -30.84 17.18 2.20
CA ILE A 153 -31.94 16.20 2.19
C ILE A 153 -32.00 15.54 0.81
N LEU A 154 -32.11 14.20 0.78
CA LEU A 154 -32.13 13.40 -0.45
C LEU A 154 -33.13 13.94 -1.48
N ALA A 155 -34.33 14.32 -1.04
CA ALA A 155 -35.41 14.88 -1.88
C ALA A 155 -34.99 16.09 -2.73
N SER A 156 -34.00 16.86 -2.29
CA SER A 156 -33.55 18.07 -3.01
C SER A 156 -32.55 17.79 -4.14
N LEU A 157 -32.10 16.54 -4.29
CA LEU A 157 -31.23 16.12 -5.38
C LEU A 157 -32.03 15.82 -6.65
N THR A 158 -31.44 16.12 -7.82
CA THR A 158 -32.09 15.90 -9.13
C THR A 158 -32.42 14.44 -9.42
N ASN A 159 -31.72 13.48 -8.78
CA ASN A 159 -31.89 12.04 -8.99
C ASN A 159 -32.35 11.32 -7.71
N SER A 160 -33.09 12.03 -6.84
CA SER A 160 -33.51 11.53 -5.52
C SER A 160 -34.30 10.21 -5.57
N ALA A 161 -35.16 10.03 -6.59
CA ALA A 161 -35.96 8.81 -6.77
C ALA A 161 -35.11 7.57 -7.09
N GLU A 162 -34.13 7.69 -7.99
CA GLU A 162 -33.24 6.58 -8.35
C GLU A 162 -32.32 6.20 -7.18
N ILE A 163 -31.81 7.20 -6.45
CA ILE A 163 -30.95 6.97 -5.29
C ILE A 163 -31.75 6.29 -4.18
N SER A 164 -32.96 6.78 -3.87
CA SER A 164 -33.86 6.19 -2.87
C SER A 164 -34.16 4.72 -3.19
N GLN A 165 -34.46 4.41 -4.46
CA GLN A 165 -34.76 3.04 -4.88
C GLN A 165 -33.53 2.11 -4.86
N HIS A 166 -32.38 2.57 -5.33
CA HIS A 166 -31.18 1.72 -5.45
C HIS A 166 -30.40 1.53 -4.14
N PHE A 167 -30.47 2.52 -3.25
CA PHE A 167 -29.78 2.50 -1.96
C PHE A 167 -30.71 2.25 -0.77
N GLU A 168 -32.02 2.04 -1.01
CA GLU A 168 -33.03 1.78 0.02
C GLU A 168 -33.09 2.89 1.10
N MET A 169 -32.94 4.15 0.66
CA MET A 169 -32.95 5.34 1.53
C MET A 169 -34.30 6.06 1.45
N ALA A 170 -34.74 6.67 2.55
CA ALA A 170 -35.94 7.51 2.55
C ALA A 170 -35.65 8.89 1.94
N LEU A 171 -36.64 9.49 1.27
CA LEU A 171 -36.48 10.81 0.63
C LEU A 171 -36.17 11.94 1.62
N TYR A 172 -36.51 11.77 2.89
CA TYR A 172 -36.23 12.71 3.95
C TYR A 172 -34.88 12.45 4.65
N ASP A 173 -34.13 11.42 4.23
CA ASP A 173 -32.81 11.14 4.81
C ASP A 173 -31.81 12.23 4.41
N GLU A 174 -30.92 12.53 5.35
CA GLU A 174 -29.83 13.48 5.17
C GLU A 174 -28.64 12.78 4.50
N VAL A 175 -28.17 13.34 3.39
CA VAL A 175 -27.04 12.82 2.61
C VAL A 175 -25.91 13.84 2.61
N PHE A 176 -24.69 13.38 2.88
CA PHE A 176 -23.51 14.24 2.82
C PHE A 176 -22.90 14.27 1.42
N ILE A 177 -22.82 15.46 0.83
CA ILE A 177 -22.24 15.68 -0.51
C ILE A 177 -20.81 16.21 -0.34
N ALA A 178 -19.84 15.32 -0.46
CA ALA A 178 -18.43 15.67 -0.41
C ALA A 178 -17.93 16.20 -1.78
N ARG A 179 -17.07 17.22 -1.76
CA ARG A 179 -16.38 17.71 -2.99
C ARG A 179 -15.41 16.67 -3.56
N TRP A 180 -14.81 15.88 -2.68
CA TRP A 180 -13.94 14.76 -3.01
C TRP A 180 -13.99 13.73 -1.88
N CYS A 181 -13.70 12.48 -2.21
CA CYS A 181 -13.40 11.43 -1.22
C CYS A 181 -12.14 10.68 -1.64
N LYS A 182 -11.28 10.34 -0.69
CA LYS A 182 -10.05 9.59 -0.95
C LYS A 182 -10.17 8.17 -0.42
N VAL A 183 -9.96 7.21 -1.32
CA VAL A 183 -9.98 5.78 -0.99
C VAL A 183 -8.69 5.17 -1.52
N TYR A 184 -7.90 4.56 -0.64
CA TYR A 184 -6.57 4.02 -0.98
C TYR A 184 -5.62 5.03 -1.63
N GLY A 185 -5.70 6.31 -1.23
CA GLY A 185 -4.89 7.38 -1.80
C GLY A 185 -5.37 7.87 -3.18
N ILE A 186 -6.40 7.25 -3.76
CA ILE A 186 -7.04 7.70 -5.00
C ILE A 186 -8.14 8.70 -4.62
N GLU A 187 -8.05 9.91 -5.16
CA GLU A 187 -9.05 10.94 -4.99
C GLU A 187 -10.16 10.78 -6.05
N TYR A 188 -11.39 10.63 -5.57
CA TYR A 188 -12.60 10.58 -6.39
C TYR A 188 -13.30 11.94 -6.34
N ARG A 189 -13.73 12.41 -7.51
CA ARG A 189 -14.41 13.70 -7.73
C ARG A 189 -15.70 13.48 -8.50
N LYS A 190 -16.45 14.56 -8.74
CA LYS A 190 -17.63 14.57 -9.60
C LYS A 190 -17.36 13.81 -10.90
N HIS A 191 -18.31 12.94 -11.31
CA HIS A 191 -18.22 12.00 -12.44
C HIS A 191 -17.38 10.72 -12.23
N LEU A 192 -16.82 10.51 -11.04
CA LEU A 192 -16.21 9.24 -10.65
C LEU A 192 -17.11 8.53 -9.63
N MET A 193 -17.02 7.20 -9.58
CA MET A 193 -17.81 6.38 -8.66
C MET A 193 -16.89 5.48 -7.83
N VAL A 194 -17.16 5.44 -6.52
CA VAL A 194 -16.59 4.48 -5.59
C VAL A 194 -17.67 4.05 -4.61
N VAL A 195 -17.71 2.76 -4.27
CA VAL A 195 -18.54 2.22 -3.20
C VAL A 195 -17.59 1.77 -2.11
N VAL A 196 -17.71 2.36 -0.92
CA VAL A 196 -16.78 2.12 0.18
C VAL A 196 -17.36 1.18 1.23
N ASP A 197 -18.62 1.38 1.57
CA ASP A 197 -19.31 0.54 2.53
C ASP A 197 -20.77 0.37 2.10
N LYS A 198 -21.38 -0.73 2.54
CA LYS A 198 -22.82 -0.93 2.52
C LYS A 198 -23.22 -1.43 3.90
N ASN A 199 -23.74 -0.52 4.72
CA ASN A 199 -24.47 -0.90 5.93
C ASN A 199 -25.58 -1.86 5.50
N CYS A 200 -25.47 -3.12 5.94
CA CYS A 200 -26.55 -4.09 5.83
C CYS A 200 -27.44 -4.01 7.06
#